data_AF-A0A947IEH1-F1
#
_entry.id   AF-A0A947IEH1-F1
#
_cell.length_a   1.000
_cell.length_b   1.000
_cell.length_c   1.000
_cell.angle_alpha   90.00
_cell.angle_beta   90.00
_cell.angle_gamma   90.00
#
_symmetry.space_group_name_H-M   'P 1'
#
loop_
_entity.id
_entity.type
_entity.pdbx_description
1 polymer ?
#
loop_
_entity_poly.entity_id
_entity_poly.type
_entity_poly.pdbx_seq_one_letter_code
_entity_poly.pdbx_strand_id
1 'polypeptide(L)' 'MREFAQRTYFVAIAGNIGVGKTTLAQALAEQLGWRCYLEPVIDNPYLDDFYADMSRWAFHLQVYFLSKRFASQREIEAD' A
#
# COMPACT_ATOMS: atom_id res chain seq x y z
N MET A 1 31.22 13.34 19.97
CA MET A 1 30.65 12.17 19.27
C MET A 1 29.17 12.41 19.12
N ARG A 2 28.67 12.67 17.90
CA ARG A 2 27.22 12.73 17.66
C ARG A 2 26.74 11.30 17.44
N GLU A 3 25.87 10.85 18.30
CA GLU A 3 25.14 9.59 18.18
C GLU A 3 24.22 9.74 16.97
N PHE A 4 24.62 9.17 15.84
CA PHE A 4 23.74 9.10 14.67
C PHE A 4 22.64 8.11 15.01
N ALA A 5 21.49 8.61 15.43
CA ALA A 5 20.26 7.82 15.48
C ALA A 5 20.13 7.07 14.14
N GLN A 6 20.01 5.75 14.18
CA GLN A 6 19.80 4.94 12.99
C GLN A 6 18.54 5.48 12.29
N ARG A 7 18.71 5.96 11.05
CA ARG A 7 17.58 6.42 10.25
C ARG A 7 16.83 5.20 9.72
N THR A 8 15.58 5.05 10.13
CA THR A 8 14.64 4.13 9.48
C THR A 8 14.25 4.73 8.13
N TYR A 9 14.36 3.93 7.07
CA TYR A 9 13.96 4.32 5.72
C TYR A 9 12.61 3.68 5.38
N PHE A 10 11.71 4.49 4.84
CA PHE A 10 10.43 4.05 4.31
C PHE A 10 10.35 4.43 2.83
N VAL A 11 10.01 3.47 1.98
CA VAL A 11 9.88 3.67 0.54
C VAL A 11 8.50 3.22 0.08
N ALA A 12 7.74 4.14 -0.52
CA ALA A 12 6.46 3.85 -1.15
C ALA A 12 6.63 3.71 -2.67
N ILE A 13 6.01 2.68 -3.26
CA ILE A 13 6.03 2.43 -4.71
C ILE A 13 4.65 2.72 -5.28
N ALA A 14 4.56 3.70 -6.18
CA ALA A 14 3.32 4.12 -6.83
C ALA A 14 3.37 3.92 -8.35
N GLY A 15 2.20 3.82 -8.98
CA GLY A 15 2.09 3.58 -10.42
C GLY A 15 0.78 2.89 -10.82
N ASN A 16 0.51 2.83 -12.13
CA ASN A 16 -0.76 2.33 -12.66
C ASN A 16 -1.02 0.85 -12.35
N ILE A 17 -2.29 0.43 -12.43
CA ILE A 17 -2.68 -0.97 -12.32
C ILE A 17 -1.97 -1.78 -13.43
N GLY A 18 -1.40 -2.93 -13.07
CA GLY A 18 -0.72 -3.82 -14.03
C GLY A 18 0.74 -3.48 -14.35
N VAL A 19 1.32 -2.39 -13.83
CA VAL A 19 2.71 -1.98 -14.16
C VAL A 19 3.81 -2.78 -13.44
N GLY A 20 3.46 -3.74 -12.58
CA GLY A 20 4.45 -4.60 -11.88
C GLY A 20 4.94 -4.08 -10.52
N LYS A 21 4.22 -3.17 -9.86
CA LYS A 21 4.60 -2.61 -8.54
C LYS A 21 4.84 -3.68 -7.48
N THR A 22 3.94 -4.66 -7.38
CA THR A 22 4.05 -5.75 -6.38
C THR A 22 5.33 -6.53 -6.58
N THR A 23 5.65 -6.89 -7.83
CA THR A 23 6.89 -7.58 -8.20
C THR A 23 8.12 -6.76 -7.82
N LEU A 24 8.12 -5.46 -8.13
CA LEU A 24 9.22 -4.56 -7.76
C LEU A 24 9.38 -4.43 -6.24
N ALA A 25 8.28 -4.26 -5.50
CA ALA A 25 8.28 -4.12 -4.05
C ALA A 25 8.86 -5.36 -3.36
N GLN A 26 8.46 -6.55 -3.81
CA GLN A 26 8.96 -7.82 -3.29
C GLN A 26 10.44 -8.01 -3.60
N ALA A 27 10.85 -7.76 -4.85
CA ALA A 27 12.25 -7.88 -5.24
C ALA A 27 13.16 -6.92 -4.45
N LEU A 28 12.74 -5.66 -4.25
CA LEU A 28 13.49 -4.70 -3.44
C LEU A 28 13.57 -5.12 -1.98
N ALA A 29 12.46 -5.59 -1.40
CA ALA A 29 12.41 -6.06 -0.02
C ALA A 29 13.36 -7.25 0.20
N GLU A 30 13.38 -8.21 -0.72
CA GLU A 30 14.29 -9.36 -0.68
C GLU A 30 15.76 -8.93 -0.77
N GLN A 31 16.11 -8.07 -1.74
CA GLN A 31 17.49 -7.61 -1.93
C GLN A 31 18.02 -6.75 -0.78
N LEU A 32 17.16 -5.97 -0.13
CA LEU A 32 17.53 -5.08 0.97
C LEU A 32 17.33 -5.70 2.35
N GLY A 33 16.71 -6.88 2.44
CA GLY A 33 16.29 -7.48 3.71
C GLY A 33 15.23 -6.66 4.44
N TRP A 34 14.41 -5.90 3.71
CA TRP A 34 13.38 -5.03 4.27
C TRP A 34 12.03 -5.74 4.35
N ARG A 35 11.15 -5.27 5.24
CA ARG A 35 9.77 -5.74 5.29
C ARG A 35 8.96 -5.14 4.13
N CYS A 36 8.20 -5.99 3.44
CA CYS A 36 7.33 -5.57 2.35
C CYS A 36 5.88 -5.47 2.83
N TYR A 37 5.23 -4.32 2.60
CA TYR A 37 3.80 -4.12 2.85
C TYR A 37 3.09 -3.98 1.50
N LEU A 38 2.08 -4.82 1.26
CA LEU A 38 1.35 -4.88 0.00
C LEU A 38 -0.09 -4.41 0.19
N GLU A 39 -0.67 -3.80 -0.86
CA GLU A 39 -2.08 -3.41 -0.84
C GLU A 39 -2.98 -4.67 -0.82
N PRO A 40 -3.97 -4.76 0.10
CA PRO A 40 -4.95 -5.83 0.09
C PRO A 40 -5.96 -5.59 -1.03
N VAL A 41 -5.78 -6.26 -2.17
CA VAL A 41 -6.64 -6.08 -3.36
C VAL A 41 -7.85 -7.04 -3.37
N ILE A 42 -7.72 -8.21 -2.73
CA ILE A 42 -8.62 -9.36 -2.98
C ILE A 42 -9.95 -9.27 -2.19
N ASP A 43 -9.99 -8.57 -1.06
CA ASP A 43 -11.16 -8.50 -0.17
C ASP A 43 -11.81 -7.10 -0.14
N ASN A 44 -11.99 -6.45 -1.29
CA ASN A 44 -12.66 -5.15 -1.34
C ASN A 44 -14.16 -5.32 -1.62
N PRO A 45 -15.05 -5.01 -0.65
CA PRO A 45 -16.49 -5.25 -0.80
C PRO A 45 -17.18 -4.35 -1.82
N TYR A 46 -16.49 -3.32 -2.34
CA TYR A 46 -17.06 -2.36 -3.29
C TYR A 46 -16.51 -2.49 -4.70
N LEU A 47 -15.57 -3.41 -4.95
CA LEU A 47 -14.86 -3.45 -6.23
C LEU A 47 -15.77 -3.92 -7.37
N ASP A 48 -16.55 -4.97 -7.13
CA ASP A 48 -17.51 -5.49 -8.12
C ASP A 48 -18.61 -4.47 -8.41
N ASP A 49 -19.17 -3.86 -7.36
CA ASP A 49 -20.17 -2.80 -7.46
C ASP A 49 -19.65 -1.57 -8.22
N PHE A 50 -18.38 -1.21 -8.01
CA PHE A 50 -17.73 -0.13 -8.75
C PHE A 50 -17.60 -0.42 -10.24
N TYR A 51 -17.22 -1.65 -10.61
CA TYR A 51 -17.17 -2.02 -12.03
C TYR A 51 -18.56 -2.11 -12.67
N ALA A 52 -19.61 -2.33 -11.88
CA ALA A 52 -21.00 -2.30 -12.33
C ALA A 52 -21.56 -0.87 -12.50
N ASP A 53 -21.30 0.03 -11.56
CA ASP A 53 -21.70 1.45 -11.61
C ASP A 53 -20.68 2.35 -10.91
N MET A 54 -19.72 2.84 -11.70
CA MET A 54 -18.63 3.67 -11.18
C MET A 54 -19.13 4.97 -10.55
N SER A 55 -20.16 5.60 -11.12
CA SER A 55 -20.63 6.91 -10.64
C SER A 55 -21.24 6.80 -9.24
N ARG A 56 -21.96 5.71 -8.97
CA ARG A 56 -22.58 5.46 -7.67
C ARG A 56 -21.56 5.00 -6.62
N TRP A 57 -20.60 4.17 -7.01
CA TRP A 57 -19.75 3.45 -6.06
C TRP A 57 -18.33 3.99 -5.91
N ALA A 58 -17.89 4.95 -6.75
CA ALA A 58 -16.56 5.55 -6.68
C ALA A 58 -16.22 6.06 -5.27
N PHE A 59 -17.15 6.79 -4.63
CA PHE A 59 -16.89 7.34 -3.30
C PHE A 59 -16.63 6.26 -2.25
N HIS A 60 -17.47 5.23 -2.20
CA HIS A 60 -17.34 4.10 -1.26
C HIS A 60 -16.01 3.38 -1.44
N LEU A 61 -15.65 3.09 -2.70
CA LEU A 61 -14.40 2.44 -3.05
C LEU A 61 -13.18 3.27 -2.61
N GLN A 62 -13.20 4.58 -2.88
CA GLN A 62 -12.08 5.47 -2.53
C GLN A 62 -11.93 5.62 -1.01
N VAL A 63 -13.03 5.74 -0.25
CA VAL A 63 -12.98 5.80 1.22
C VAL A 63 -12.44 4.50 1.81
N TYR A 64 -12.86 3.35 1.28
CA TYR A 64 -12.33 2.05 1.71
C TYR A 64 -10.81 1.97 1.52
N PHE A 65 -10.31 2.34 0.34
CA PHE A 65 -8.88 2.37 0.07
C PHE A 65 -8.12 3.33 0.99
N LEU A 66 -8.67 4.52 1.25
CA LEU A 66 -8.07 5.49 2.17
C LEU A 66 -7.93 4.91 3.58
N SER A 67 -8.99 4.30 4.13
CA SER A 67 -8.96 3.69 5.46
C SER A 67 -7.94 2.56 5.57
N LYS A 68 -7.86 1.68 4.57
CA LYS A 68 -6.89 0.57 4.56
C LYS A 68 -5.44 1.06 4.47
N ARG A 69 -5.16 2.06 3.63
CA ARG A 69 -3.82 2.67 3.51
C ARG A 69 -3.41 3.36 4.82
N PHE A 70 -4.34 4.06 5.45
CA PHE A 70 -4.07 4.70 6.75
C PHE A 70 -3.74 3.65 7.83
N ALA A 71 -4.50 2.56 7.92
CA ALA A 71 -4.20 1.47 8.85
C ALA A 71 -2.80 0.87 8.60
N SER A 72 -2.46 0.60 7.34
CA SER A 72 -1.14 0.07 6.96
C SER A 72 -0.01 1.02 7.35
N GLN A 73 -0.19 2.34 7.14
CA GLN A 73 0.80 3.35 7.54
C GLN A 73 1.03 3.36 9.05
N ARG A 74 -0.02 3.16 9.84
CA ARG A 74 0.10 3.06 11.30
C ARG A 74 0.84 1.81 11.76
N GLU A 75 0.69 0.70 11.05
CA GLU A 75 1.47 -0.52 11.33
C GLU A 75 2.95 -0.30 11.02
N ILE A 76 3.26 0.33 9.88
CA ILE A 76 4.63 0.65 9.48
C ILE A 76 5.32 1.60 10.47
N GLU A 77 4.58 2.58 11.02
CA GLU A 77 5.12 3.51 12.03
C GLU A 77 5.41 2.81 13.37
N ALA A 78 4.73 1.71 13.67
CA ALA A 78 4.88 0.97 14.92
C ALA A 78 5.93 -0.15 14.86
N ASP A 79 6.39 -0.53 13.66
CA ASP A 79 7.42 -1.54 13.40
C ASP A 79 8.85 -0.95 13.48
#